data_AF-A0A961U5M8-F1
#
_entry.id   AF-A0A961U5M8-F1
#
_cell.length_a   1.000
_cell.length_b   1.000
_cell.length_c   1.000
_cell.angle_alpha   90.00
_cell.angle_beta   90.00
_cell.angle_gamma   90.00
#
_symmetry.space_group_name_H-M   'P 1'
#
loop_
_entity.id
_entity.type
_entity.pdbx_description
1 polymer ?
#
loop_
_entity_poly.entity_id
_entity_poly.type
_entity_poly.pdbx_seq_one_letter_code
_entity_poly.pdbx_strand_id
1 'polypeptide(L)'
;VLVLFLMYLGLIALWRAFDDPARGARIVAILALVGFVNIPIIKYSVEWWNTLHQPASLMRRDGPSMPPSMLVPLLVMLAGVSVLFVAMHLSAMRNEVLRRRVRAMQITAARAAATAGA
;
A
#
# COMPACT_ATOMS: atom_id res chain seq x y z
N VAL A 1 -0.67 17.10 1.74
CA VAL A 1 0.47 16.16 1.83
C VAL A 1 0.80 15.75 3.27
N LEU A 2 0.89 16.69 4.22
CA LEU A 2 1.22 16.41 5.63
C LEU A 2 0.30 15.37 6.31
N VAL A 3 -1.02 15.47 6.17
CA VAL A 3 -1.97 14.53 6.79
C VAL A 3 -1.76 13.10 6.29
N LEU A 4 -1.56 12.94 4.97
CA LEU A 4 -1.26 11.63 4.37
C LEU A 4 0.07 11.07 4.88
N PHE A 5 1.09 11.93 5.02
CA PHE A 5 2.39 11.56 5.56
C PHE A 5 2.30 11.07 7.00
N LEU A 6 1.60 11.80 7.88
CA LEU A 6 1.39 11.40 9.27
C LEU A 6 0.58 10.10 9.37
N MET A 7 -0.43 9.91 8.51
CA MET A 7 -1.17 8.64 8.43
C MET A 7 -0.25 7.47 8.06
N TYR A 8 0.69 7.68 7.13
CA TYR A 8 1.64 6.65 6.71
C TYR A 8 2.63 6.29 7.82
N LEU A 9 3.17 7.30 8.53
CA LEU A 9 4.01 7.06 9.72
C LEU A 9 3.24 6.32 10.80
N GLY A 10 1.98 6.69 11.04
CA GLY A 10 1.09 6.00 11.97
C GLY A 10 0.90 4.53 11.62
N LEU A 11 0.66 4.20 10.34
CA LEU A 11 0.53 2.81 9.89
C LEU A 11 1.83 2.01 10.11
N ILE A 12 3.00 2.59 9.80
CA ILE A 12 4.29 1.93 9.99
C ILE A 12 4.59 1.72 11.47
N ALA A 13 4.37 2.75 12.30
CA ALA A 13 4.59 2.68 13.74
C ALA A 13 3.67 1.63 14.37
N LEU A 14 2.38 1.61 13.99
CA LEU A 14 1.41 0.67 14.51
C LEU A 14 1.74 -0.77 14.11
N TRP A 15 2.17 -1.00 12.87
CA TRP A 15 2.62 -2.32 12.43
C TRP A 15 3.80 -2.84 13.27
N ARG A 16 4.73 -1.96 13.65
CA ARG A 16 5.91 -2.32 14.46
C ARG A 16 5.64 -2.42 15.96
N ALA A 17 4.49 -1.94 16.44
CA ALA A 17 4.15 -1.95 17.85
C ALA A 17 3.64 -3.31 18.36
N PHE A 18 3.35 -4.27 17.47
CA PHE A 18 2.83 -5.59 17.85
C PHE A 18 3.85 -6.70 17.65
N ASP A 19 4.06 -7.49 18.69
CA ASP A 19 4.91 -8.70 18.65
C ASP A 19 4.25 -9.84 17.88
N ASP A 20 2.92 -9.98 17.99
CA ASP A 20 2.13 -10.94 17.21
C ASP A 20 1.78 -10.33 15.83
N PRO A 21 2.35 -10.85 14.73
CA PRO A 21 2.10 -10.33 13.40
C PRO A 21 0.65 -10.46 12.95
N ALA A 22 -0.09 -11.48 13.42
CA ALA A 22 -1.48 -11.70 13.03
C ALA A 22 -2.40 -10.64 13.66
N ARG A 23 -2.17 -10.35 14.95
CA ARG A 23 -2.88 -9.29 15.66
C ARG A 23 -2.56 -7.91 15.10
N GLY A 24 -1.27 -7.63 14.86
CA GLY A 24 -0.82 -6.38 14.26
C GLY A 24 -1.44 -6.15 12.88
N ALA A 25 -1.47 -7.18 12.04
CA ALA A 25 -2.07 -7.10 10.70
C ALA A 25 -3.56 -6.74 10.73
N ARG A 26 -4.33 -7.33 11.64
CA ARG A 26 -5.77 -7.03 11.76
C ARG A 26 -6.02 -5.57 12.12
N ILE A 27 -5.27 -5.05 13.08
CA ILE A 27 -5.43 -3.67 13.58
C ILE A 27 -5.00 -2.66 12.50
N VAL A 28 -3.86 -2.90 11.85
CA VAL A 28 -3.38 -2.06 10.75
C VAL A 28 -4.35 -2.08 9.57
N ALA A 29 -4.95 -3.22 9.24
CA ALA A 29 -5.96 -3.31 8.19
C ALA A 29 -7.21 -2.47 8.48
N ILE A 30 -7.70 -2.48 9.73
CA ILE A 30 -8.83 -1.65 10.16
C ILE A 30 -8.47 -0.18 10.03
N LEU A 31 -7.31 0.24 10.54
CA LEU A 31 -6.86 1.63 10.45
C LEU A 31 -6.71 2.08 8.99
N ALA A 32 -6.15 1.22 8.12
CA ALA A 32 -6.02 1.52 6.70
C ALA A 32 -7.39 1.70 6.03
N LEU A 33 -8.37 0.85 6.35
CA LEU A 33 -9.73 0.94 5.82
C LEU A 33 -10.43 2.23 6.28
N VAL A 34 -10.31 2.59 7.56
CA VAL A 34 -10.86 3.85 8.07
C VAL A 34 -10.13 5.04 7.46
N GLY A 35 -8.81 4.98 7.35
CA GLY A 35 -7.97 6.00 6.74
C GLY A 35 -8.26 6.22 5.26
N PHE A 36 -8.86 5.26 4.56
CA PHE A 36 -9.28 5.43 3.17
C PHE A 36 -10.28 6.58 2.99
N VAL A 37 -11.10 6.87 4.02
CA VAL A 37 -12.02 8.03 4.02
C VAL A 37 -11.27 9.36 3.86
N ASN A 38 -9.98 9.41 4.20
CA ASN A 38 -9.15 10.58 4.02
C ASN A 38 -8.81 10.88 2.55
N ILE A 39 -8.89 9.90 1.65
CA ILE A 39 -8.57 10.08 0.23
C ILE A 39 -9.46 11.15 -0.44
N PRO A 40 -10.81 11.08 -0.36
CA PRO A 40 -11.65 12.15 -0.91
C PRO A 40 -11.40 13.50 -0.24
N ILE A 41 -11.15 13.53 1.08
CA ILE A 41 -10.84 14.76 1.82
C ILE A 41 -9.59 15.41 1.24
N ILE A 42 -8.50 14.65 1.05
CA ILE A 42 -7.26 15.15 0.46
C ILE A 42 -7.45 15.57 -1.00
N LYS A 43 -8.20 14.79 -1.80
CA LYS A 43 -8.45 15.12 -3.20
C LYS A 43 -9.16 16.46 -3.35
N TYR A 44 -10.22 16.70 -2.60
CA TYR A 44 -11.02 17.92 -2.70
C TYR A 44 -10.50 19.05 -1.79
N SER A 45 -9.54 18.77 -0.90
CA SER A 45 -8.90 19.79 -0.06
C SER A 45 -8.38 20.99 -0.85
N VAL A 46 -7.86 20.76 -2.07
CA VAL A 46 -7.32 21.83 -2.92
C VAL A 46 -8.39 22.71 -3.56
N GLU A 47 -9.63 22.20 -3.66
CA GLU A 47 -10.79 22.93 -4.18
C GLU A 47 -11.50 23.69 -3.05
N TRP A 48 -11.54 23.11 -1.84
CA TRP A 48 -12.23 23.69 -0.69
C TRP A 48 -11.46 24.81 0.00
N TRP A 49 -10.14 24.71 0.05
CA TRP A 49 -9.28 25.76 0.61
C TRP A 49 -8.64 26.54 -0.52
N ASN A 50 -8.68 27.88 -0.48
CA ASN A 50 -8.12 28.76 -1.51
C ASN A 50 -6.61 28.45 -1.72
N THR A 51 -6.27 27.66 -2.75
CA THR A 51 -4.89 27.21 -2.98
C THR A 51 -4.23 27.92 -4.16
N LEU A 52 -2.93 28.22 -4.01
CA LEU A 52 -1.99 28.53 -5.12
C LEU A 52 -1.57 27.27 -5.90
N HIS A 53 -2.13 26.11 -5.56
CA HIS A 53 -1.70 24.83 -6.12
C HIS A 53 -2.32 24.64 -7.51
N GLN A 54 -1.49 24.22 -8.46
CA GLN A 54 -1.95 23.96 -9.82
C GLN A 54 -3.15 22.98 -9.84
N PRO A 55 -4.22 23.28 -10.60
CA PRO A 55 -5.35 22.39 -10.76
C PRO A 55 -4.98 21.12 -11.55
N ALA A 56 -5.88 20.13 -11.58
CA ALA A 56 -5.65 18.90 -12.31
C ALA A 56 -5.34 19.15 -13.80
N SER A 57 -4.27 18.53 -14.31
CA SER A 57 -3.82 18.67 -15.71
C SER A 57 -4.04 17.41 -16.56
N LEU A 58 -4.26 16.26 -15.93
CA LEU A 58 -4.37 14.96 -16.61
C LEU A 58 -5.84 14.51 -16.76
N MET A 59 -6.55 14.28 -15.65
CA MET A 59 -7.96 13.90 -15.63
C MET A 59 -8.83 15.14 -15.45
N ARG A 60 -9.25 15.74 -16.58
CA ARG A 60 -10.20 16.86 -16.65
C ARG A 60 -11.37 16.46 -17.53
N ARG A 61 -12.52 17.14 -17.38
CA ARG A 61 -13.71 16.92 -18.23
C ARG A 61 -13.41 17.16 -19.72
N ASP A 62 -12.61 18.19 -20.02
CA ASP A 62 -12.29 18.59 -21.40
C ASP A 62 -11.03 17.89 -21.96
N GLY A 63 -10.51 16.88 -21.25
CA GLY A 63 -9.28 16.17 -21.60
C GLY A 63 -8.00 16.79 -21.01
N PRO A 64 -6.84 16.14 -21.20
CA PRO A 64 -5.56 16.59 -20.64
C PRO A 64 -5.16 17.97 -21.18
N SER A 65 -4.69 18.85 -20.31
CA SER A 65 -4.25 20.21 -20.70
C SER A 65 -2.78 20.28 -21.12
N MET A 66 -2.08 19.14 -21.20
CA MET A 66 -0.65 19.06 -21.46
C MET A 66 -0.35 18.70 -22.92
N PRO A 67 0.70 19.29 -23.53
CA PRO A 67 1.09 18.97 -24.89
C PRO A 67 1.56 17.50 -25.01
N PRO A 68 1.43 16.87 -26.19
CA PRO A 68 1.82 15.47 -26.40
C PRO A 68 3.28 15.18 -26.04
N SER A 69 4.18 16.15 -26.20
CA SER A 69 5.60 16.05 -25.84
C SER A 69 5.85 15.83 -24.35
N MET A 70 4.92 16.21 -23.48
CA MET A 70 4.97 15.94 -22.04
C MET A 70 4.04 14.78 -21.64
N LEU A 71 2.88 14.68 -22.30
CA LEU A 71 1.88 13.66 -21.99
C LEU A 71 2.40 12.24 -22.27
N VAL A 72 3.04 12.02 -23.43
CA VAL A 72 3.49 10.68 -23.82
C VAL A 72 4.56 10.13 -22.86
N PRO A 73 5.65 10.85 -22.54
CA PRO A 73 6.62 10.38 -21.53
C PRO A 73 5.97 10.11 -20.17
N LEU A 74 5.03 10.96 -19.76
CA LEU A 74 4.31 10.77 -18.50
C LEU A 74 3.49 9.47 -18.49
N LEU A 75 2.76 9.18 -19.57
CA LEU A 75 1.97 7.94 -19.67
C LEU A 75 2.85 6.69 -19.77
N VAL A 76 3.97 6.76 -20.50
CA VAL A 76 4.95 5.68 -20.57
C VAL A 76 5.53 5.38 -19.20
N MET A 77 5.95 6.41 -18.46
CA MET A 77 6.49 6.24 -17.11
C MET A 77 5.42 5.76 -16.12
N LEU A 78 4.19 6.28 -16.22
CA LEU A 78 3.07 5.83 -15.40
C LEU A 78 2.81 4.33 -15.62
N ALA A 79 2.77 3.88 -16.87
CA ALA A 79 2.60 2.47 -17.20
C ALA A 79 3.79 1.63 -16.69
N GLY A 80 5.03 2.06 -16.96
CA GLY A 80 6.24 1.36 -16.53
C GLY A 80 6.33 1.19 -15.01
N VAL A 81 6.10 2.25 -14.25
CA VAL A 81 6.09 2.20 -12.78
C VAL A 81 4.92 1.36 -12.26
N SER A 82 3.75 1.41 -12.90
CA SER A 82 2.60 0.59 -12.51
C SER A 82 2.88 -0.90 -12.71
N VAL A 83 3.47 -1.28 -13.84
CA VAL A 83 3.88 -2.66 -14.11
C VAL A 83 4.94 -3.11 -13.11
N LEU A 84 5.96 -2.28 -12.85
CA LEU A 84 6.99 -2.57 -11.86
C LEU A 84 6.38 -2.76 -10.46
N PHE A 85 5.47 -1.87 -10.05
CA PHE A 85 4.76 -1.98 -8.78
C PHE A 85 4.00 -3.31 -8.67
N VAL A 86 3.21 -3.67 -9.68
CA VAL A 86 2.44 -4.93 -9.68
C VAL A 86 3.38 -6.13 -9.64
N ALA A 87 4.45 -6.15 -10.43
CA ALA A 87 5.42 -7.23 -10.44
C ALA A 87 6.09 -7.43 -9.07
N MET A 88 6.51 -6.33 -8.44
CA MET A 88 7.09 -6.35 -7.09
C MET A 88 6.07 -6.79 -6.04
N HIS A 89 4.82 -6.33 -6.15
CA HIS A 89 3.75 -6.68 -5.23
C HIS A 89 3.40 -8.17 -5.30
N LEU A 90 3.25 -8.73 -6.51
CA LEU A 90 3.03 -10.17 -6.72
C LEU A 90 4.20 -10.99 -6.19
N SER A 91 5.44 -10.53 -6.40
CA SER A 91 6.65 -11.19 -5.87
C SER A 91 6.69 -11.18 -4.34
N ALA A 92 6.33 -10.06 -3.72
CA ALA A 92 6.22 -9.95 -2.27
C ALA A 92 5.14 -10.88 -1.70
N MET A 93 3.96 -10.94 -2.33
CA MET A 93 2.89 -11.86 -1.93
C MET A 93 3.31 -13.32 -2.05
N ARG A 94 3.97 -13.70 -3.15
CA ARG A 94 4.52 -15.05 -3.34
C ARG A 94 5.49 -15.40 -2.21
N ASN A 95 6.40 -14.49 -1.87
CA ASN A 95 7.35 -14.69 -0.78
C ASN A 95 6.66 -14.87 0.58
N GLU A 96 5.60 -14.11 0.85
CA GLU A 96 4.81 -14.23 2.08
C GLU A 96 4.07 -15.57 2.16
N VAL A 97 3.46 -16.03 1.06
CA VAL A 97 2.80 -17.35 0.99
C VAL A 97 3.82 -18.47 1.25
N LEU A 98 5.00 -18.42 0.62
CA LEU A 98 6.05 -19.41 0.85
C LEU A 98 6.53 -19.40 2.31
N ARG A 99 6.74 -18.22 2.89
CA ARG A 99 7.14 -18.07 4.30
C ARG A 99 6.12 -18.70 5.25
N ARG A 100 4.82 -18.49 5.00
CA ARG A 100 3.74 -19.11 5.78
C ARG A 100 3.72 -20.64 5.65
N ARG A 101 3.92 -21.16 4.44
CA ARG A 101 4.02 -22.62 4.19
C ARG A 101 5.18 -23.25 4.95
N VAL A 102 6.37 -22.65 4.88
CA VAL A 102 7.56 -23.12 5.63
C VAL A 102 7.28 -23.15 7.14
N ARG A 103 6.71 -22.07 7.69
CA ARG A 103 6.35 -22.01 9.11
C ARG A 103 5.36 -23.10 9.51
N ALA A 104 4.34 -23.34 8.69
CA ALA A 104 3.36 -24.41 8.95
C ALA A 104 4.03 -25.80 8.97
N MET A 105 4.91 -26.09 8.00
CA MET A 105 5.65 -27.36 7.93
C MET A 105 6.57 -27.57 9.15
N GLN A 106 7.25 -26.51 9.61
CA GLN A 106 8.10 -26.56 10.81
C GLN A 106 7.30 -26.92 12.07
N ILE A 107 6.10 -26.35 12.23
CA ILE A 107 5.21 -26.65 13.36
C ILE A 107 4.76 -28.12 13.32
N THR A 108 4.39 -28.65 12.15
CA THR A 108 4.02 -30.07 12.02
C THR A 108 5.19 -31.01 12.28
N ALA A 109 6.40 -30.70 11.79
CA ALA A 109 7.60 -31.50 12.03
C ALA A 109 7.99 -31.51 13.52
N ALA A 110 7.92 -30.37 14.19
CA ALA A 110 8.20 -30.26 15.63
C ALA A 110 7.22 -31.11 16.46
N ARG A 111 5.93 -31.13 16.10
CA ARG A 111 4.93 -31.98 16.75
C ARG A 111 5.22 -33.46 16.55
N ALA A 112 5.58 -33.88 15.33
CA ALA A 112 5.93 -35.27 15.04
C ALA A 112 7.17 -35.74 15.81
N ALA A 113 8.19 -34.89 15.92
CA ALA A 113 9.39 -35.18 16.71
C ALA A 113 9.08 -35.32 18.21
N ALA A 114 8.20 -34.47 18.76
CA ALA A 114 7.77 -34.55 20.16
C ALA A 114 6.99 -35.83 20.46
N THR A 115 6.16 -36.32 19.52
CA THR A 115 5.43 -37.59 19.68
C THR A 115 6.31 -38.83 19.50
N ALA A 116 7.43 -38.73 18.78
CA ALA A 116 8.34 -39.86 18.55
C ALA A 116 9.38 -40.05 19.67
N GLY A 117 9.58 -39.05 20.52
CA GLY A 117 10.46 -39.10 21.69
C GLY A 117 9.77 -39.46 23.02
N ALA A 118 8.46 -39.70 23.00
CA ALA A 118 7.64 -40.16 24.12
C ALA A 118 7.29 -41.64 23.95
#